data_AF-A0A7W2IWB0-F1
#
_entry.id   AF-A0A7W2IWB0-F1
#
_cell.length_a   1.000
_cell.length_b   1.000
_cell.length_c   1.000
_cell.angle_alpha   90.00
_cell.angle_beta   90.00
_cell.angle_gamma   90.00
#
_symmetry.space_group_name_H-M   'P 1'
#
loop_
_entity.id
_entity.type
_entity.pdbx_description
1 polymer ?
#
loop_
_entity_poly.entity_id
_entity_poly.type
_entity_poly.pdbx_seq_one_letter_code
_entity_poly.pdbx_strand_id
1 'polypeptide(L)'
;ELMTDRFPELAALRDFLPDGTVLDGELLAWDYNGAGDAPLPFNALQKRIGRKTVPKKLLTEAPVILRAYDLLEDGGTDLRD
;
A
#
# COMPACT_ATOMS: atom_id res chain seq x y z
N GLU A 1 -13.21 -7.72 1.23
CA GLU A 1 -12.24 -8.69 0.68
C GLU A 1 -10.85 -8.18 1.06
N LEU A 2 -10.03 -8.96 1.75
CA LEU A 2 -8.67 -8.52 2.13
C LEU A 2 -7.82 -8.42 0.85
N MET A 3 -7.24 -7.25 0.58
CA MET A 3 -6.43 -7.02 -0.62
C MET A 3 -4.94 -7.35 -0.41
N THR A 4 -4.55 -7.86 0.77
CA THR A 4 -3.14 -8.08 1.16
C THR A 4 -2.37 -8.93 0.15
N ASP A 5 -2.98 -9.98 -0.41
CA ASP A 5 -2.35 -10.85 -1.41
C ASP A 5 -2.00 -10.12 -2.72
N ARG A 6 -2.63 -8.97 -2.98
CA ARG A 6 -2.39 -8.14 -4.18
C ARG A 6 -1.30 -7.11 -3.95
N PHE A 7 -0.96 -6.84 -2.69
CA PHE A 7 0.05 -5.88 -2.25
C PHE A 7 0.99 -6.51 -1.21
N PRO A 8 1.71 -7.59 -1.57
CA PRO A 8 2.57 -8.31 -0.64
C PRO A 8 3.68 -7.44 -0.04
N GLU A 9 4.11 -6.38 -0.72
CA GLU A 9 5.06 -5.40 -0.17
C GLU A 9 4.55 -4.70 1.10
N LEU A 10 3.23 -4.56 1.27
CA LEU A 10 2.63 -3.95 2.46
C LEU A 10 2.54 -4.94 3.64
N ALA A 11 2.78 -6.24 3.42
CA ALA A 11 2.78 -7.22 4.50
C ALA A 11 3.83 -6.90 5.57
N ALA A 12 4.93 -6.26 5.18
CA ALA A 12 5.99 -5.82 6.09
C ALA A 12 5.51 -4.76 7.10
N LEU A 13 4.39 -4.06 6.84
CA LEU A 13 3.83 -3.09 7.80
C LEU A 13 3.53 -3.73 9.15
N ARG A 14 3.22 -5.02 9.19
CA ARG A 14 2.99 -5.78 10.44
C ARG A 14 4.22 -5.85 11.34
N ASP A 15 5.41 -5.67 10.79
CA ASP A 15 6.66 -5.66 11.56
C ASP A 15 6.94 -4.29 12.19
N PHE A 16 6.22 -3.24 11.75
CA PHE A 16 6.45 -1.84 12.16
C PHE A 16 5.24 -1.19 12.84
N LEU A 17 4.03 -1.70 12.59
CA LEU A 17 2.79 -1.17 13.17
C LEU A 17 2.36 -2.05 14.35
N PRO A 18 2.00 -1.45 15.50
CA PRO A 18 1.38 -2.18 16.60
C PRO A 18 0.09 -2.90 16.19
N ASP A 19 -0.23 -3.98 16.90
CA ASP A 19 -1.54 -4.62 16.77
C ASP A 19 -2.65 -3.64 17.17
N GLY A 20 -3.75 -3.63 16.42
CA GLY A 20 -4.86 -2.71 16.63
C GLY A 20 -4.65 -1.31 16.04
N THR A 21 -3.68 -1.14 15.12
CA THR A 21 -3.53 0.08 14.32
C THR A 21 -4.40 0.05 13.07
N VAL A 22 -5.18 1.12 12.84
CA VAL A 22 -5.90 1.35 11.57
C VAL A 22 -5.46 2.67 10.98
N LEU A 23 -4.93 2.64 9.75
CA LEU A 23 -4.53 3.83 8.99
C LEU A 23 -5.53 4.07 7.86
N ASP A 24 -5.85 5.33 7.63
CA ASP A 24 -6.50 5.77 6.39
C ASP A 24 -5.45 6.36 5.44
N GLY A 25 -5.52 6.00 4.17
CA GLY A 25 -4.44 6.27 3.22
C GLY A 25 -4.74 5.91 1.78
N GLU A 26 -3.91 6.43 0.88
CA GLU A 26 -3.97 6.15 -0.55
C GLU A 26 -2.82 5.21 -0.97
N LEU A 27 -3.11 4.23 -1.82
CA LEU A 27 -2.09 3.41 -2.46
C LEU A 27 -1.58 4.07 -3.73
N LEU A 28 -0.27 4.27 -3.82
CA LEU A 28 0.38 4.90 -4.97
C LEU A 28 1.38 3.93 -5.58
N ALA A 29 1.31 3.73 -6.90
CA ALA A 29 2.45 3.16 -7.60
C ALA A 29 3.57 4.21 -7.57
N TRP A 30 4.79 3.78 -7.29
CA TRP A 30 5.88 4.69 -6.99
C TRP A 30 7.10 4.38 -7.85
N ASP A 31 7.76 5.42 -8.36
CA ASP A 31 8.99 5.29 -9.12
C ASP A 31 10.20 5.61 -8.24
N TYR A 32 10.79 4.56 -7.65
CA TYR A 32 12.00 4.69 -6.84
C TYR A 32 13.27 4.93 -7.67
N ASN A 33 13.25 4.65 -8.98
CA ASN A 33 14.46 4.58 -9.80
C ASN A 33 14.53 5.65 -10.91
N GLY A 34 13.43 6.37 -11.17
CA GLY A 34 13.36 7.40 -12.19
C GLY A 34 13.65 8.81 -11.67
N ALA A 35 13.08 9.81 -12.36
CA ALA A 35 13.56 11.19 -12.34
C ALA A 35 13.27 12.00 -11.05
N GLY A 36 12.65 11.41 -10.02
CA GLY A 36 12.39 12.21 -8.81
C GLY A 36 11.65 11.56 -7.66
N ASP A 37 11.75 10.24 -7.44
CA ASP A 37 11.13 9.57 -6.29
C ASP A 37 9.65 10.00 -6.11
N ALA A 38 8.83 9.63 -7.09
CA ALA A 38 7.55 10.28 -7.35
C ALA A 38 6.44 9.26 -7.65
N PRO A 39 5.16 9.64 -7.49
CA PRO A 39 4.06 8.77 -7.83
C PRO A 39 3.97 8.55 -9.34
N LEU A 40 3.77 7.29 -9.73
CA LEU A 40 3.41 6.90 -11.09
C LEU A 40 1.92 7.19 -11.36
N PRO A 41 1.51 7.33 -12.63
CA PRO A 41 0.10 7.51 -12.96
C PRO A 41 -0.73 6.29 -12.53
N PHE A 42 -2.00 6.53 -12.18
CA PHE A 42 -2.91 5.49 -11.66
C PHE A 42 -3.05 4.25 -12.56
N ASN A 43 -2.87 4.40 -13.88
CA ASN A 43 -2.89 3.27 -14.82
C ASN A 43 -1.80 2.21 -14.55
N ALA A 44 -0.72 2.57 -13.86
CA ALA A 44 0.30 1.63 -13.40
C ALA A 44 -0.28 0.65 -12.35
N LEU A 45 -1.11 1.15 -11.43
CA LEU A 45 -1.81 0.33 -10.42
C LEU A 45 -2.90 -0.54 -11.03
N GLN A 46 -3.61 -0.04 -12.05
CA GLN A 46 -4.69 -0.78 -12.71
C GLN A 46 -4.23 -2.15 -13.23
N LYS A 47 -2.96 -2.28 -13.63
CA LYS A 47 -2.39 -3.55 -14.08
C LYS A 47 -2.44 -4.61 -12.97
N ARG A 48 -2.32 -4.27 -11.69
CA ARG A 48 -2.24 -5.27 -10.61
C ARG A 48 -3.46 -5.32 -9.69
N ILE A 49 -4.22 -4.23 -9.54
CA ILE A 49 -5.32 -4.15 -8.56
C ILE A 49 -6.44 -5.19 -8.78
N GLY A 50 -6.72 -5.55 -10.04
CA GLY A 50 -7.74 -6.55 -10.40
C GLY A 50 -7.25 -8.00 -10.38
N ARG A 51 -5.96 -8.26 -10.12
CA ARG A 51 -5.38 -9.60 -10.16
C ARG A 51 -5.37 -10.23 -8.78
N LYS A 52 -5.81 -11.48 -8.67
CA LYS A 52 -5.72 -12.26 -7.41
C LYS A 52 -4.28 -12.58 -7.01
N THR A 53 -3.40 -12.74 -7.99
CA THR A 53 -1.97 -12.99 -7.78
C THR A 53 -1.19 -12.09 -8.71
N VAL A 54 -0.20 -11.38 -8.17
CA VAL A 54 0.61 -10.42 -8.91
C VAL A 54 1.98 -11.05 -9.25
N PRO A 55 2.32 -11.24 -10.54
CA PRO A 55 3.64 -11.71 -10.94
C PRO A 55 4.77 -10.81 -10.44
N LYS A 56 5.92 -11.39 -10.07
CA LYS A 56 7.11 -10.65 -9.59
C LYS A 56 7.51 -9.48 -10.50
N LYS A 57 7.41 -9.65 -11.81
CA LYS A 57 7.71 -8.61 -12.80
C LYS A 57 6.85 -7.34 -12.60
N LEU A 58 5.57 -7.49 -12.27
CA LEU A 58 4.71 -6.33 -12.03
C LEU A 58 4.97 -5.67 -10.68
N LEU A 59 5.38 -6.44 -9.68
CA LEU A 59 5.82 -5.89 -8.39
C LEU A 59 7.05 -5.00 -8.56
N THR A 60 7.97 -5.38 -9.46
CA THR A 60 9.18 -4.60 -9.74
C THR A 60 8.95 -3.41 -10.67
N GLU A 61 8.03 -3.53 -11.65
CA GLU A 61 7.75 -2.46 -12.62
C GLU A 61 6.87 -1.34 -12.04
N ALA A 62 6.00 -1.68 -11.09
CA ALA A 62 5.10 -0.74 -10.43
C ALA A 62 4.98 -1.12 -8.94
N PRO A 63 6.04 -0.90 -8.15
CA PRO A 63 5.97 -1.10 -6.71
C PRO A 63 5.01 -0.09 -6.10
N VAL A 64 4.41 -0.41 -4.95
CA VAL A 64 3.45 0.48 -4.29
C VAL A 64 3.93 0.98 -2.93
N ILE A 65 3.51 2.19 -2.58
CA ILE A 65 3.55 2.71 -1.22
C ILE A 65 2.14 2.93 -0.69
N LEU A 66 2.00 2.91 0.63
CA LEU A 66 0.86 3.48 1.33
C LEU A 66 1.23 4.91 1.77
N ARG A 67 0.47 5.90 1.28
CA ARG A 67 0.54 7.26 1.80
C ARG A 67 -0.62 7.45 2.79
N ALA A 68 -0.35 7.18 4.06
CA ALA A 68 -1.31 7.41 5.13
C ALA A 68 -1.50 8.93 5.36
N TYR A 69 -2.76 9.33 5.57
CA TYR A 69 -3.13 10.70 5.94
C TYR A 69 -3.91 10.77 7.25
N ASP A 70 -4.37 9.64 7.78
CA ASP A 70 -5.03 9.58 9.09
C ASP A 70 -4.72 8.29 9.87
N LEU A 71 -4.81 8.36 11.19
CA LEU A 71 -4.75 7.23 12.13
C LEU A 71 -6.13 7.11 12.78
N LEU A 72 -6.86 6.05 12.40
CA LEU A 72 -8.23 5.84 12.83
C LEU A 72 -8.33 4.99 14.09
N GLU A 73 -7.38 4.07 14.32
CA GLU A 73 -7.32 3.28 15.55
C GLU A 73 -5.88 3.16 16.04
N ASP A 74 -5.68 3.30 17.35
CA ASP A 74 -4.40 3.08 18.04
C ASP A 74 -4.58 2.12 19.21
N GLY A 75 -3.84 1.01 19.20
CA GLY A 75 -3.96 -0.06 20.20
C GLY A 75 -5.38 -0.63 20.32
N GLY A 76 -6.17 -0.62 19.24
CA GLY A 76 -7.58 -1.05 19.22
C GLY A 76 -8.57 -0.02 19.78
N THR A 77 -8.13 1.20 20.05
CA THR A 77 -9.00 2.33 20.43
C THR A 77 -9.33 3.14 19.19
N ASP A 78 -10.62 3.34 18.92
CA ASP A 78 -11.12 4.20 17.84
C ASP A 78 -10.85 5.68 18.15
N LEU A 79 -10.33 6.42 17.17
CA LEU A 79 -9.96 7.84 17.27
C LEU A 79 -10.87 8.77 16.45
N ARG A 80 -11.95 8.25 15.85
CA ARG A 80 -12.83 9.01 14.94
C ARG A 80 -13.92 9.85 15.63
N ASP A 81 -13.94 9.87 16.96
CA ASP A 81 -14.94 10.57 17.79
C ASP A 81 -14.81 12.10 17.79
#